data_AF-A0A833D7P6-F1
#
_entry.id   AF-A0A833D7P6-F1
#
_cell.length_a   1.000
_cell.length_b   1.000
_cell.length_c   1.000
_cell.angle_alpha   90.00
_cell.angle_beta   90.00
_cell.angle_gamma   90.00
#
_symmetry.space_group_name_H-M   'P 1'
#
loop_
_entity.id
_entity.type
_entity.pdbx_description
1 polymer ?
#
loop_
_entity_poly.entity_id
_entity_poly.type
_entity_poly.pdbx_seq_one_letter_code
_entity_poly.pdbx_strand_id
1 'polypeptide(L)' 'MSNGGQDFYVVIGGKSEGPFTLAALSAEVAQGRINDQTLVWKDGMANWQPASTVAEVASIFRA' A
#
# COMPACT_ATOMS: atom_id res chain seq x y z
N MET A 1 17.57 4.77 12.23
CA MET A 1 16.73 5.92 11.86
C MET A 1 15.45 5.37 11.25
N SER A 2 14.43 5.10 12.07
CA SER A 2 13.09 4.85 11.57
C SER A 2 12.55 6.21 11.14
N ASN A 3 12.79 6.59 9.88
CA ASN A 3 12.12 7.75 9.31
C ASN A 3 10.62 7.47 9.43
N GLY A 4 9.88 8.34 10.12
CA GLY A 4 8.45 8.21 10.41
C GLY A 4 7.56 8.29 9.16
N GLY A 5 7.85 7.49 8.14
CA GLY A 5 6.92 7.19 7.06
C GLY A 5 5.88 6.20 7.58
N GLN A 6 4.62 6.42 7.23
CA GLN A 6 3.55 5.49 7.55
C GLN A 6 3.86 4.10 7.00
N ASP A 7 3.59 3.09 7.83
CA ASP A 7 3.67 1.68 7.47
C ASP A 7 2.34 1.23 6.84
N PHE A 8 2.43 0.61 5.66
CA PHE A 8 1.29 0.09 4.92
C PHE A 8 1.36 -1.43 4.81
N TYR A 9 0.21 -2.07 4.83
CA TYR A 9 0.05 -3.50 4.58
C TYR A 9 -0.84 -3.69 3.36
N VAL A 10 -0.57 -4.73 2.55
CA VAL A 10 -1.31 -5.02 1.31
C VAL A 10 -1.70 -6.49 1.21
N VAL A 11 -2.76 -6.79 0.47
CA VAL A 11 -3.17 -8.18 0.19
C VAL A 11 -2.58 -8.65 -1.15
N ILE A 12 -1.60 -9.54 -1.09
CA ILE A 12 -0.99 -10.20 -2.25
C ILE A 12 -1.26 -11.71 -2.13
N GLY A 13 -1.82 -12.32 -3.18
CA GLY A 13 -2.14 -13.76 -3.15
C GLY A 13 -3.09 -14.19 -2.02
N GLY A 14 -3.95 -13.29 -1.55
CA GLY A 14 -4.89 -13.53 -0.44
C GLY A 14 -4.26 -13.44 0.95
N LYS A 15 -3.01 -12.99 1.08
CA LYS A 15 -2.31 -12.81 2.36
C LYS A 15 -1.93 -11.35 2.55
N SER A 16 -2.00 -10.90 3.80
CA SER A 16 -1.47 -9.60 4.20
C SER A 16 0.06 -9.65 4.20
N GLU A 17 0.69 -8.72 3.50
CA GLU A 17 2.13 -8.51 3.44
C GLU A 17 2.48 -7.09 3.89
N GLY A 18 3.63 -6.90 4.56
CA GLY A 18 4.09 -5.62 5.10
C GLY A 18 4.81 -5.76 6.46
N PRO A 19 5.17 -4.65 7.12
CA PRO A 19 4.90 -3.27 6.70
C PRO A 19 5.76 -2.83 5.50
N PHE A 20 5.18 -2.02 4.64
CA PHE A 20 5.82 -1.38 3.50
C PHE A 20 5.82 0.13 3.67
N THR A 21 6.88 0.78 3.18
CA THR A 21 6.86 2.22 2.93
C THR A 21 6.14 2.52 1.62
N LEU A 22 5.74 3.77 1.41
CA LEU A 22 5.14 4.20 0.14
C LEU A 22 6.08 3.96 -1.07
N ALA A 23 7.39 4.13 -0.87
CA ALA A 23 8.40 3.85 -1.90
C ALA A 23 8.49 2.35 -2.22
N ALA A 24 8.39 1.48 -1.20
CA ALA A 24 8.33 0.03 -1.43
C ALA A 24 7.07 -0.35 -2.21
N LEU A 25 5.89 0.18 -1.84
CA LEU A 25 4.65 -0.04 -2.59
C LEU A 25 4.75 0.42 -4.05
N SER A 26 5.42 1.55 -4.32
CA SER A 26 5.65 2.00 -5.69
C SER A 26 6.46 0.98 -6.50
N ALA A 27 7.46 0.33 -5.88
CA ALA A 27 8.19 -0.76 -6.51
C ALA A 27 7.32 -2.02 -6.70
N GLU A 28 6.39 -2.32 -5.80
CA GLU A 28 5.41 -3.41 -5.96
C GLU A 28 4.49 -3.19 -7.16
N VAL A 29 4.02 -1.95 -7.35
CA VAL A 29 3.22 -1.53 -8.52
C VAL A 29 4.01 -1.68 -9.80
N ALA A 30 5.27 -1.21 -9.82
CA ALA A 30 6.15 -1.34 -10.99
C ALA A 30 6.42 -2.81 -11.37
N GLN A 31 6.43 -3.72 -10.39
CA GLN A 31 6.56 -5.16 -10.59
C GLN A 31 5.22 -5.85 -10.95
N GLY A 32 4.10 -5.11 -10.95
CA GLY A 32 2.77 -5.64 -11.22
C GLY A 32 2.22 -6.56 -10.12
N ARG A 33 2.80 -6.54 -8.91
CA ARG A 33 2.36 -7.37 -7.78
C ARG A 33 1.10 -6.85 -7.11
N ILE A 34 0.89 -5.53 -7.16
CA ILE A 34 -0.31 -4.86 -6.66
C ILE A 34 -0.84 -3.87 -7.69
N ASN A 35 -2.13 -3.57 -7.62
CA ASN A 35 -2.81 -2.59 -8.45
C ASN A 35 -3.71 -1.67 -7.60
N ASP A 36 -4.46 -0.80 -8.26
CA ASP A 36 -5.36 0.17 -7.64
C ASP A 36 -6.56 -0.47 -6.89
N GLN A 37 -6.84 -1.74 -7.15
CA GLN A 37 -7.87 -2.55 -6.47
C GLN A 37 -7.31 -3.38 -5.32
N THR A 38 -5.98 -3.53 -5.19
CA THR A 38 -5.35 -4.25 -4.09
C THR A 38 -5.79 -3.64 -2.76
N LEU A 39 -6.21 -4.48 -1.81
CA LEU A 39 -6.57 -4.02 -0.49
C LEU A 39 -5.33 -3.56 0.27
N VAL A 40 -5.40 -2.36 0.81
CA VAL A 40 -4.38 -1.71 1.64
C VAL A 40 -4.97 -1.40 3.01
N TRP A 41 -4.13 -1.48 4.03
CA TRP A 41 -4.43 -1.00 5.37
C TRP A 41 -3.21 -0.31 5.97
N LYS A 42 -3.44 0.66 6.85
CA LYS A 42 -2.41 1.27 7.70
C LYS A 42 -3.01 1.55 9.08
N ASP A 43 -2.14 1.76 10.07
CA ASP A 43 -2.57 2.13 11.42
C ASP A 43 -3.54 3.31 11.43
N GLY A 44 -4.62 3.15 12.20
CA GLY A 44 -5.70 4.13 12.30
C GLY A 44 -6.83 3.97 11.28
N MET A 45 -6.71 3.08 10.29
CA MET A 45 -7.83 2.74 9.40
C MET A 45 -8.80 1.75 10.06
N ALA A 46 -10.10 1.97 9.89
CA ALA A 46 -11.13 1.07 10.43
C ALA A 46 -11.18 -0.30 9.73
N ASN A 47 -10.88 -0.33 8.43
CA ASN A 47 -10.94 -1.52 7.59
C ASN A 47 -9.93 -1.43 6.45
N TRP A 48 -9.63 -2.58 5.84
CA TRP A 48 -8.93 -2.66 4.56
C TRP A 48 -9.72 -1.92 3.48
N GLN A 49 -9.03 -1.14 2.65
CA GLN A 49 -9.65 -0.44 1.54
C GLN A 49 -8.82 -0.57 0.26
N PRO A 50 -9.42 -0.46 -0.93
CA PRO A 50 -8.66 -0.50 -2.18
C PRO A 50 -7.57 0.58 -2.21
N ALA A 51 -6.42 0.27 -2.83
CA ALA A 51 -5.27 1.16 -2.89
C ALA A 51 -5.59 2.53 -3.52
N SER A 52 -6.56 2.56 -4.45
CA SER A 52 -7.10 3.77 -5.06
C SER A 52 -7.84 4.71 -4.09
N THR A 53 -8.35 4.22 -2.96
CA THR A 53 -9.11 5.04 -2.00
C THR A 53 -8.24 5.59 -0.87
N VAL A 54 -7.06 5.01 -0.65
CA VAL A 54 -6.09 5.49 0.33
C VAL A 54 -5.25 6.59 -0.31
N ALA A 55 -5.51 7.85 0.00
CA ALA A 55 -4.97 9.01 -0.71
C ALA A 55 -3.44 8.96 -0.92
N GLU A 56 -2.68 8.55 0.09
CA GLU A 56 -1.22 8.45 -0.01
C GLU A 56 -0.79 7.38 -1.02
N VAL A 57 -1.45 6.21 -1.00
CA VAL A 57 -1.16 5.09 -1.91
C VAL A 57 -1.68 5.38 -3.31
N ALA A 58 -2.87 5.97 -3.42
CA ALA A 58 -3.47 6.39 -4.68
C ALA A 58 -2.55 7.33 -5.48
N SER A 59 -1.66 8.07 -4.82
CA SER A 59 -0.68 8.94 -5.48
C SER A 59 0.37 8.20 -6.31
N ILE A 60 0.69 6.95 -5.98
CA ILE A 60 1.76 6.19 -6.65
C ILE A 60 1.32 5.57 -7.98
N PHE A 61 0.01 5.50 -8.25
CA PHE A 61 -0.55 5.01 -9.52
C PHE A 61 -0.69 6.10 -10.59
N ARG A 62 -0.43 7.36 -10.21
CA ARG A 62 -0.60 8.54 -11.09
C ARG A 62 0.70 9.02 -11.72
N ALA A 63 1.80 8.34 -11.43
CA ALA A 63 3.15 8.67 -11.88
C ALA A 63 3.48 8.04 -13.23
#